data_AF-A0A453EB94-F1
#
_entry.id   AF-A0A453EB94-F1
#
_cell.length_a   1.000
_cell.length_b   1.000
_cell.length_c   1.000
_cell.angle_alpha   90.00
_cell.angle_beta   90.00
_cell.angle_gamma   90.00
#
_symmetry.space_group_name_H-M   'P 1'
#
loop_
_entity.id
_entity.type
_entity.pdbx_description
1 polymer ?
#
loop_
_entity_poly.entity_id
_entity_poly.type
_entity_poly.pdbx_seq_one_letter_code
_entity_poly.pdbx_strand_id
1 'polypeptide(L)'
;EKGEDAAAKVALNPEKWLEFKLQEKATVSHDSELFRFSFDPSTKLGLDVASCLVTRAPIGQEVEGKRKYVIRPYTPISDPDSKGYFDLLIKVYPEGKMSQHFANLKPGDVLEVKGPIEKLRYSPNMKRQIGMVAGGTGITPMLQVVRAILKNPDDNTQVSLIYANVSPDDILLKKELDRLASSYPNFKVSIGVLLGLLSCHMGDC
;
A
#
# COMPACT_ATOMS: atom_id res chain seq x y z
N GLU A 1 -27.64 -9.57 -32.07
CA GLU A 1 -26.44 -8.74 -31.84
C GLU A 1 -26.84 -7.54 -31.00
N LYS A 2 -26.42 -7.51 -29.74
CA LYS A 2 -26.49 -6.32 -28.87
C LYS A 2 -25.08 -6.11 -28.35
N GLY A 3 -24.54 -4.93 -28.58
CA GLY A 3 -23.16 -4.56 -28.28
C GLY A 3 -22.81 -4.86 -26.83
N GLU A 4 -21.79 -5.70 -26.67
CA GLU A 4 -20.96 -5.73 -25.48
C GLU A 4 -20.32 -4.33 -25.35
N ASP A 5 -20.88 -3.54 -24.46
CA ASP A 5 -20.24 -2.35 -23.93
C ASP A 5 -18.87 -2.80 -23.41
N ALA A 6 -17.79 -2.36 -24.06
CA ALA A 6 -16.43 -2.80 -23.80
C ALA A 6 -16.01 -2.32 -22.41
N ALA A 7 -16.40 -3.06 -21.37
CA ALA A 7 -16.00 -2.81 -20.00
C ALA A 7 -14.47 -2.69 -19.98
N ALA A 8 -13.98 -1.54 -19.53
CA ALA A 8 -12.55 -1.24 -19.54
C ALA A 8 -11.80 -2.40 -18.87
N LYS A 9 -10.98 -3.11 -19.66
CA LYS A 9 -10.24 -4.28 -19.18
C LYS A 9 -9.29 -3.82 -18.07
N VAL A 10 -9.50 -4.32 -16.86
CA VAL A 10 -8.62 -4.08 -15.70
C VAL A 10 -7.66 -5.24 -15.49
N ALA A 11 -6.52 -4.98 -14.84
CA ALA A 11 -5.47 -5.99 -14.68
C ALA A 11 -5.73 -6.97 -13.53
N LEU A 12 -6.38 -6.54 -12.44
CA LEU A 12 -6.71 -7.40 -11.31
C LEU A 12 -7.93 -8.29 -11.59
N ASN A 13 -7.97 -9.46 -10.96
CA ASN A 13 -9.11 -10.36 -10.96
C ASN A 13 -9.41 -10.85 -9.52
N PRO A 14 -10.66 -10.74 -9.02
CA PRO A 14 -10.97 -11.06 -7.63
C PRO A 14 -11.03 -12.57 -7.34
N GLU A 15 -11.21 -13.38 -8.38
CA GLU A 15 -11.37 -14.84 -8.29
C GLU A 15 -10.07 -15.59 -8.60
N LYS A 16 -9.22 -15.04 -9.47
CA LYS A 16 -8.03 -15.70 -10.01
C LYS A 16 -6.75 -15.04 -9.52
N TRP A 17 -5.76 -15.87 -9.23
CA TRP A 17 -4.38 -15.42 -9.05
C TRP A 17 -3.76 -15.15 -10.42
N LEU A 18 -3.22 -13.96 -10.58
CA LEU A 18 -2.55 -13.51 -11.80
C LEU A 18 -1.09 -13.16 -11.47
N GLU A 19 -0.20 -13.42 -12.41
CA GLU A 19 1.22 -13.12 -12.27
C GLU A 19 1.52 -11.71 -12.76
N PHE A 20 2.25 -10.95 -11.95
CA PHE A 20 2.75 -9.63 -12.31
C PHE A 20 4.26 -9.63 -12.23
N LYS A 21 4.90 -9.12 -13.28
CA LYS A 21 6.35 -9.12 -13.40
C LYS A 21 6.94 -7.93 -12.65
N LEU A 22 7.94 -8.16 -11.80
CA LEU A 22 8.74 -7.11 -11.18
C LEU A 22 9.56 -6.42 -12.28
N GLN A 23 9.27 -5.14 -12.52
CA GLN A 23 10.00 -4.31 -13.47
C GLN A 23 11.28 -3.76 -12.84
N GLU A 24 11.17 -3.19 -11.64
CA GLU A 24 12.29 -2.58 -10.92
C GLU A 24 11.99 -2.51 -9.42
N LYS A 25 13.04 -2.35 -8.61
CA LYS A 25 12.94 -2.05 -7.19
C LYS A 25 13.94 -0.98 -6.77
N ALA A 26 13.60 -0.19 -5.75
CA ALA A 26 14.43 0.90 -5.26
C ALA A 26 14.41 0.96 -3.72
N THR A 27 15.56 1.21 -3.11
CA THR A 27 15.68 1.42 -1.66
C THR A 27 15.05 2.74 -1.25
N VAL A 28 14.20 2.73 -0.21
CA VAL A 28 13.50 3.90 0.34
C VAL A 28 14.06 4.29 1.69
N SER A 29 14.33 3.32 2.55
CA SER A 29 14.99 3.49 3.86
C SER A 29 15.93 2.31 4.11
N HIS A 30 16.53 2.24 5.30
CA HIS A 30 17.38 1.13 5.72
C HIS A 30 16.66 -0.23 5.73
N ASP A 31 15.33 -0.24 5.82
CA ASP A 31 14.53 -1.46 5.91
C ASP A 31 13.30 -1.45 5.01
N SER A 32 13.18 -0.49 4.09
CA SER A 32 12.03 -0.38 3.20
C SER A 32 12.44 -0.20 1.76
N GLU A 33 11.76 -0.92 0.87
CA GLU A 33 11.99 -0.93 -0.57
C GLU A 33 10.66 -0.66 -1.31
N LEU A 34 10.77 0.02 -2.44
CA LEU A 34 9.69 0.23 -3.40
C LEU A 34 9.82 -0.80 -4.53
N PHE A 35 8.74 -1.54 -4.81
CA PHE A 35 8.68 -2.54 -5.87
C PHE A 35 7.67 -2.12 -6.93
N ARG A 36 8.11 -1.98 -8.18
CA ARG A 36 7.25 -1.67 -9.32
C ARG A 36 6.94 -2.93 -10.11
N PHE A 37 5.68 -3.27 -10.19
CA PHE A 37 5.19 -4.38 -11.00
C PHE A 37 4.52 -3.86 -12.26
N SER A 38 4.82 -4.48 -13.40
CA SER A 38 4.28 -4.09 -14.70
C SER A 38 3.18 -5.05 -15.18
N PHE A 39 2.26 -4.52 -15.96
CA PHE A 39 1.22 -5.24 -16.69
C PHE A 39 0.88 -4.50 -18.00
N ASP A 40 -0.20 -4.88 -18.69
CA ASP A 40 -0.60 -4.26 -19.96
C ASP A 40 -0.68 -2.71 -19.83
N PRO A 41 0.14 -1.97 -20.60
CA PRO A 41 0.26 -0.51 -20.50
C PRO A 41 -1.00 0.26 -20.92
N SER A 42 -1.94 -0.39 -21.60
CA SER A 42 -3.22 0.21 -21.99
C SER A 42 -4.27 0.15 -20.87
N THR A 43 -4.08 -0.73 -19.88
CA THR A 43 -5.06 -1.03 -18.83
C THR A 43 -4.71 -0.35 -17.52
N LYS A 44 -5.72 -0.16 -16.66
CA LYS A 44 -5.55 0.23 -15.24
C LYS A 44 -5.46 -1.01 -14.36
N LEU A 45 -4.95 -0.84 -13.14
CA LEU A 45 -4.89 -1.94 -12.18
C LEU A 45 -6.27 -2.50 -11.84
N GLY A 46 -7.29 -1.64 -11.72
CA GLY A 46 -8.63 -2.03 -11.28
C GLY A 46 -8.77 -2.15 -9.77
N LEU A 47 -8.18 -1.20 -9.03
CA LEU A 47 -8.27 -1.11 -7.58
C LEU A 47 -9.14 0.09 -7.21
N ASP A 48 -10.19 -0.14 -6.42
CA ASP A 48 -11.02 0.94 -5.90
C ASP A 48 -10.34 1.66 -4.72
N VAL A 49 -10.82 2.86 -4.38
CA VAL A 49 -10.38 3.60 -3.19
C VAL A 49 -10.73 2.79 -1.94
N ALA A 50 -9.84 2.83 -0.94
CA ALA A 50 -9.96 2.03 0.30
C ALA A 50 -10.05 0.51 0.04
N SER A 51 -9.24 0.04 -0.91
CA SER A 51 -9.09 -1.37 -1.26
C SER A 51 -7.63 -1.80 -1.23
N CYS A 52 -7.40 -3.10 -1.07
CA CYS A 52 -6.07 -3.69 -1.16
C CYS A 52 -6.02 -4.82 -2.18
N LEU A 53 -4.83 -5.21 -2.61
CA LEU A 53 -4.61 -6.46 -3.30
C LEU A 53 -4.07 -7.51 -2.32
N VAL A 54 -4.15 -8.78 -2.69
CA VAL A 54 -3.59 -9.88 -1.93
C VAL A 54 -2.52 -10.54 -2.77
N THR A 55 -1.37 -10.78 -2.15
CA THR A 55 -0.23 -11.45 -2.76
C THR A 55 -0.10 -12.85 -2.20
N ARG A 56 0.46 -13.76 -2.99
CA ARG A 56 0.91 -15.06 -2.48
C ARG A 56 2.28 -15.41 -3.03
N ALA A 57 3.02 -16.20 -2.26
CA ALA A 57 4.31 -16.73 -2.65
C ALA A 57 4.47 -18.14 -2.08
N PRO A 58 5.10 -19.08 -2.81
CA PRO A 58 5.33 -20.45 -2.37
C PRO A 58 6.47 -20.50 -1.33
N ILE A 59 6.20 -20.05 -0.11
CA ILE A 59 7.17 -19.95 0.99
C ILE A 59 6.91 -21.05 2.01
N GLY A 60 7.72 -22.11 1.96
CA GLY A 60 7.70 -23.23 2.90
C GLY A 60 8.03 -24.55 2.22
N GLN A 61 8.25 -25.59 3.04
CA GLN A 61 8.45 -26.94 2.51
C GLN A 61 7.14 -27.47 1.90
N GLU A 62 7.29 -28.17 0.79
CA GLU A 62 6.23 -28.93 0.16
C GLU A 62 5.83 -30.10 1.06
N VAL A 63 4.53 -30.28 1.30
CA VAL A 63 3.99 -31.38 2.10
C VAL A 63 3.01 -32.13 1.20
N GLU A 64 3.23 -33.43 1.03
CA GLU A 64 2.36 -34.30 0.22
C GLU A 64 2.12 -33.79 -1.22
N GLY A 65 3.17 -33.29 -1.89
CA GLY A 65 3.05 -32.78 -3.26
C GLY A 65 2.38 -31.39 -3.36
N LYS A 66 2.05 -30.75 -2.23
CA LYS A 66 1.38 -29.45 -2.19
C LYS A 66 2.32 -28.37 -1.69
N ARG A 67 2.57 -27.38 -2.54
CA ARG A 67 3.32 -26.17 -2.17
C ARG A 67 2.57 -25.39 -1.10
N LYS A 68 3.31 -24.98 -0.06
CA LYS A 68 2.78 -24.09 0.98
C LYS A 68 2.90 -22.64 0.53
N TYR A 69 1.78 -21.93 0.52
CA TYR A 69 1.74 -20.51 0.18
C TYR A 69 1.64 -19.65 1.44
N VAL A 70 2.40 -18.57 1.47
CA VAL A 70 2.19 -17.45 2.39
C VAL A 70 1.40 -16.40 1.64
N ILE A 71 0.32 -15.93 2.24
CA ILE A 71 -0.61 -14.96 1.65
C ILE A 71 -0.61 -13.68 2.49
N ARG A 72 -0.45 -12.51 1.87
CA ARG A 72 -0.45 -11.21 2.58
C ARG A 72 -1.14 -10.11 1.77
N PRO A 73 -1.98 -9.28 2.41
CA PRO A 73 -2.56 -8.11 1.76
C PRO A 73 -1.54 -6.96 1.70
N TYR A 74 -1.60 -6.18 0.62
CA TYR A 74 -0.84 -4.94 0.46
C TYR A 74 -1.69 -3.89 -0.25
N THR A 75 -1.52 -2.62 0.11
CA THR A 75 -2.14 -1.50 -0.59
C THR A 75 -1.09 -0.80 -1.45
N PRO A 76 -1.25 -0.80 -2.79
CA PRO A 76 -0.37 -0.03 -3.66
C PRO A 76 -0.35 1.44 -3.32
N ILE A 77 0.82 2.06 -3.48
CA ILE A 77 1.01 3.51 -3.31
C ILE A 77 0.95 4.27 -4.64
N SER A 78 0.88 3.58 -5.77
CA SER A 78 0.63 4.17 -7.07
C SER A 78 -0.81 4.70 -7.17
N ASP A 79 -1.04 5.73 -7.99
CA ASP A 79 -2.40 6.22 -8.26
C ASP A 79 -3.22 5.09 -8.92
N PRO A 80 -4.44 4.76 -8.44
CA PRO A 80 -5.30 3.74 -9.06
C PRO A 80 -5.64 3.99 -10.54
N ASP A 81 -5.55 5.24 -10.99
CA ASP A 81 -5.74 5.62 -12.39
C ASP A 81 -4.51 5.38 -13.27
N SER A 82 -3.35 5.07 -12.67
CA SER A 82 -2.12 4.75 -13.40
C SER A 82 -2.32 3.52 -14.28
N LYS A 83 -1.69 3.52 -15.45
CA LYS A 83 -1.76 2.43 -16.41
C LYS A 83 -0.44 1.67 -16.50
N GLY A 84 -0.52 0.36 -16.68
CA GLY A 84 0.63 -0.50 -16.94
C GLY A 84 1.53 -0.83 -15.76
N TYR A 85 1.33 -0.21 -14.59
CA TYR A 85 2.12 -0.53 -13.41
C TYR A 85 1.39 -0.29 -12.09
N PHE A 86 1.90 -0.90 -11.03
CA PHE A 86 1.58 -0.54 -9.66
C PHE A 86 2.82 -0.66 -8.76
N ASP A 87 2.85 0.16 -7.72
CA ASP A 87 4.00 0.25 -6.82
C ASP A 87 3.62 -0.23 -5.41
N LEU A 88 4.38 -1.17 -4.85
CA LEU A 88 4.25 -1.64 -3.48
C LEU A 88 5.42 -1.12 -2.63
N LEU A 89 5.10 -0.43 -1.54
CA LEU A 89 6.08 -0.02 -0.54
C LEU A 89 6.12 -1.09 0.57
N ILE A 90 7.24 -1.80 0.67
CA ILE A 90 7.39 -2.95 1.56
C ILE A 90 8.48 -2.66 2.57
N LYS A 91 8.15 -2.77 3.85
CA LYS A 91 9.13 -2.86 4.93
C LYS A 91 9.59 -4.31 5.10
N VAL A 92 10.89 -4.52 5.05
CA VAL A 92 11.57 -5.81 5.21
C VAL A 92 11.79 -6.06 6.70
N TYR A 93 11.29 -7.20 7.16
CA TYR A 93 11.40 -7.61 8.56
C TYR A 93 12.29 -8.85 8.61
N PRO A 94 13.29 -8.95 9.51
CA PRO A 94 14.19 -10.10 9.59
C PRO A 94 13.46 -11.46 9.60
N GLU A 95 12.43 -11.58 10.44
CA GLU A 95 11.62 -12.80 10.58
C GLU A 95 10.38 -12.85 9.65
N GLY A 96 10.23 -11.86 8.76
CA GLY A 96 9.05 -11.69 7.94
C GLY A 96 9.09 -12.55 6.68
N LYS A 97 8.36 -13.68 6.66
CA LYS A 97 8.35 -14.60 5.50
C LYS A 97 8.10 -13.89 4.16
N MET A 98 7.00 -13.17 4.03
CA MET A 98 6.64 -12.50 2.77
C MET A 98 7.55 -11.31 2.47
N SER A 99 7.93 -10.52 3.45
CA SER A 99 8.78 -9.35 3.22
C SER A 99 10.21 -9.74 2.85
N GLN A 100 10.73 -10.84 3.40
CA GLN A 100 11.98 -11.46 2.95
C GLN A 100 11.87 -12.02 1.53
N HIS A 101 10.72 -12.58 1.16
CA HIS A 101 10.49 -12.98 -0.23
C HIS A 101 10.56 -11.79 -1.17
N PHE A 102 9.91 -10.66 -0.86
CA PHE A 102 10.04 -9.41 -1.60
C PHE A 102 11.50 -8.95 -1.71
N ALA A 103 12.24 -8.91 -0.61
CA ALA A 103 13.65 -8.48 -0.59
C ALA A 103 14.52 -9.28 -1.59
N ASN A 104 14.21 -10.57 -1.78
CA ASN A 104 14.92 -11.47 -2.67
C ASN A 104 14.48 -11.42 -4.14
N LEU A 105 13.36 -10.75 -4.46
CA LEU A 105 12.91 -10.60 -5.85
C LEU A 105 13.89 -9.76 -6.66
N LYS A 106 14.08 -10.15 -7.91
CA LYS A 106 14.89 -9.47 -8.92
C LYS A 106 13.99 -9.01 -10.08
N PRO A 107 14.34 -7.90 -10.77
CA PRO A 107 13.69 -7.53 -12.01
C PRO A 107 13.63 -8.73 -12.96
N GLY A 108 12.43 -9.06 -13.44
CA GLY A 108 12.20 -10.30 -14.18
C GLY A 108 11.30 -11.30 -13.47
N ASP A 109 11.40 -11.38 -12.14
CA ASP A 109 10.62 -12.31 -11.32
C ASP A 109 9.13 -11.95 -11.32
N VAL A 110 8.30 -12.91 -10.93
CA VAL A 110 6.84 -12.74 -10.87
C VAL A 110 6.33 -12.80 -9.44
N LEU A 111 5.27 -12.03 -9.18
CA LEU A 111 4.47 -12.10 -7.96
C LEU A 111 3.04 -12.47 -8.31
N GLU A 112 2.48 -13.45 -7.61
CA GLU A 112 1.08 -13.81 -7.78
C GLU A 112 0.18 -12.90 -6.95
N VAL A 113 -0.79 -12.28 -7.61
CA VAL A 113 -1.68 -11.27 -7.05
C VAL A 113 -3.14 -11.60 -7.35
N LYS A 114 -4.02 -11.33 -6.41
CA LYS A 114 -5.48 -11.41 -6.54
C LYS A 114 -6.13 -10.18 -5.93
N GLY A 115 -7.20 -9.69 -6.52
CA GLY A 115 -7.93 -8.52 -6.03
C GLY A 115 -8.84 -7.90 -7.09
N PRO A 116 -9.42 -6.72 -6.84
CA PRO A 116 -9.31 -5.96 -5.60
C PRO A 116 -10.03 -6.65 -4.44
N ILE A 117 -9.60 -6.36 -3.21
CA ILE A 117 -10.34 -6.65 -1.98
C ILE A 117 -10.80 -5.32 -1.41
N GLU A 118 -12.08 -5.01 -1.62
CA GLU A 118 -12.72 -3.83 -1.06
C GLU A 118 -12.76 -3.97 0.47
N LYS A 119 -12.29 -2.93 1.18
CA LYS A 119 -12.41 -2.85 2.65
C LYS A 119 -13.51 -1.92 3.06
N LEU A 120 -13.63 -0.80 2.36
CA LEU A 120 -14.64 0.21 2.59
C LEU A 120 -14.99 0.84 1.25
N ARG A 121 -16.27 0.84 0.89
CA ARG A 121 -16.73 1.58 -0.28
C ARG A 121 -16.73 3.08 0.04
N TYR A 122 -15.71 3.80 -0.41
CA TYR A 122 -15.63 5.25 -0.25
C TYR A 122 -16.47 5.96 -1.31
N SER A 123 -17.14 7.05 -0.92
CA SER A 123 -17.77 7.99 -1.86
C SER A 123 -17.49 9.43 -1.44
N PRO A 124 -17.36 10.38 -2.38
CA PRO A 124 -17.07 11.76 -2.07
C PRO A 124 -18.07 12.36 -1.08
N ASN A 125 -17.59 13.15 -0.13
CA ASN A 125 -18.39 13.78 0.92
C ASN A 125 -19.22 12.80 1.80
N MET A 126 -18.93 11.48 1.79
CA MET A 126 -19.64 10.51 2.63
C MET A 126 -19.59 10.88 4.12
N LYS A 127 -18.49 11.50 4.55
CA LYS A 127 -18.29 12.02 5.90
C LYS A 127 -17.75 13.44 5.80
N ARG A 128 -18.16 14.32 6.72
CA ARG A 128 -17.61 15.69 6.80
C ARG A 128 -16.15 15.70 7.25
N GLN A 129 -15.77 14.78 8.14
CA GLN A 129 -14.44 14.68 8.70
C GLN A 129 -14.02 13.21 8.84
N ILE A 130 -12.76 12.91 8.58
CA ILE A 130 -12.15 11.59 8.74
C ILE A 130 -10.87 11.74 9.57
N GLY A 131 -10.82 11.04 10.70
CA GLY A 131 -9.61 10.85 11.49
C GLY A 131 -8.92 9.54 11.10
N MET A 132 -7.61 9.59 10.87
CA MET A 132 -6.79 8.43 10.51
C MET A 132 -5.65 8.27 11.50
N VAL A 133 -5.33 7.03 11.85
CA VAL A 133 -4.18 6.66 12.66
C VAL A 133 -3.38 5.61 11.92
N ALA A 134 -2.10 5.87 11.67
CA ALA A 134 -1.20 4.97 10.98
C ALA A 134 0.10 4.78 11.78
N GLY A 135 0.74 3.62 11.59
CA GLY A 135 2.11 3.40 12.01
C GLY A 135 2.89 2.56 11.01
N GLY A 136 4.16 2.92 10.78
CA GLY A 136 5.01 2.26 9.78
C GLY A 136 4.35 2.17 8.39
N THR A 137 4.28 0.97 7.83
CA THR A 137 3.66 0.70 6.51
C THR A 137 2.13 0.83 6.49
N GLY A 138 1.49 0.95 7.65
CA GLY A 138 0.05 1.25 7.77
C GLY A 138 -0.36 2.59 7.16
N ILE A 139 0.60 3.44 6.77
CA ILE A 139 0.36 4.68 6.02
C ILE A 139 -0.19 4.42 4.62
N THR A 140 0.12 3.27 4.01
CA THR A 140 -0.22 2.97 2.60
C THR A 140 -1.74 3.01 2.30
N PRO A 141 -2.63 2.34 3.07
CA PRO A 141 -4.08 2.49 2.87
C PRO A 141 -4.59 3.90 3.17
N MET A 142 -4.00 4.60 4.14
CA MET A 142 -4.42 5.97 4.48
C MET A 142 -4.11 6.93 3.34
N LEU A 143 -2.92 6.82 2.75
CA LEU A 143 -2.49 7.66 1.63
C LEU A 143 -3.37 7.45 0.38
N GLN A 144 -3.82 6.22 0.13
CA GLN A 144 -4.74 5.94 -0.97
C GLN A 144 -6.05 6.74 -0.82
N VAL A 145 -6.63 6.75 0.38
CA VAL A 145 -7.87 7.50 0.66
C VAL A 145 -7.63 9.01 0.65
N VAL A 146 -6.55 9.47 1.29
CA VAL A 146 -6.17 10.89 1.30
C VAL A 146 -6.02 11.41 -0.13
N ARG A 147 -5.30 10.71 -1.00
CA ARG A 147 -5.13 11.14 -2.39
C ARG A 147 -6.43 11.16 -3.17
N ALA A 148 -7.31 10.18 -2.98
CA ALA A 148 -8.61 10.16 -3.62
C ALA A 148 -9.46 11.38 -3.25
N ILE A 149 -9.49 11.74 -1.96
CA ILE A 149 -10.18 12.94 -1.45
C ILE A 149 -9.57 14.20 -2.05
N LEU A 150 -8.25 14.36 -1.94
CA LEU A 150 -7.57 15.59 -2.34
C LEU A 150 -7.52 15.82 -3.86
N LYS A 151 -7.59 14.75 -4.66
CA LYS A 151 -7.63 14.81 -6.13
C LYS A 151 -9.00 15.24 -6.65
N ASN A 152 -10.07 15.02 -5.88
CA ASN A 152 -11.43 15.34 -6.29
C ASN A 152 -11.84 16.76 -5.82
N PRO A 153 -12.00 17.74 -6.74
CA PRO A 153 -12.38 19.10 -6.37
C PRO A 153 -13.78 19.19 -5.74
N ASP A 154 -14.65 18.22 -5.99
CA ASP A 154 -16.00 18.17 -5.42
C ASP A 154 -16.05 17.52 -4.03
N ASP A 155 -14.92 17.01 -3.53
CA ASP A 155 -14.83 16.36 -2.22
C ASP A 155 -14.29 17.29 -1.14
N ASN A 156 -15.19 17.74 -0.27
CA ASN A 156 -14.91 18.72 0.79
C ASN A 156 -14.57 18.05 2.13
N THR A 157 -14.35 16.73 2.13
CA THR A 157 -14.04 15.96 3.34
C THR A 157 -12.76 16.50 4.00
N GLN A 158 -12.84 16.78 5.30
CA GLN A 158 -11.67 17.17 6.10
C GLN A 158 -10.95 15.92 6.61
N VAL A 159 -9.64 15.85 6.46
CA VAL A 159 -8.85 14.68 6.86
C VAL A 159 -7.77 15.08 7.86
N SER A 160 -7.70 14.35 8.96
CA SER A 160 -6.63 14.48 9.97
C SER A 160 -5.93 13.14 10.16
N LEU A 161 -4.61 13.12 9.98
CA LEU A 161 -3.78 11.92 10.10
C LEU A 161 -2.81 12.04 11.27
N ILE A 162 -2.84 11.08 12.18
CA ILE A 162 -1.79 10.85 13.18
C ILE A 162 -0.91 9.72 12.64
N TYR A 163 0.38 9.99 12.45
CA TYR A 163 1.33 9.02 11.92
C TYR A 163 2.49 8.77 12.89
N ALA A 164 2.52 7.59 13.50
CA ALA A 164 3.49 7.21 14.52
C ALA A 164 4.56 6.26 13.98
N ASN A 165 5.84 6.56 14.28
CA ASN A 165 6.98 5.75 13.85
C ASN A 165 7.95 5.52 15.03
N VAL A 166 8.84 4.52 14.92
CA VAL A 166 9.80 4.21 15.99
C VAL A 166 10.98 5.18 15.97
N SER A 167 11.60 5.37 14.81
CA SER A 167 12.68 6.33 14.59
C SER A 167 12.31 7.37 13.51
N PRO A 168 13.05 8.49 13.41
CA PRO A 168 12.86 9.43 12.31
C PRO A 168 13.11 8.81 10.92
N ASP A 169 14.01 7.84 10.83
CA ASP A 169 14.36 7.15 9.60
C ASP A 169 13.27 6.16 9.14
N ASP A 170 12.31 5.84 10.01
CA ASP A 170 11.14 5.02 9.71
C ASP A 170 9.99 5.81 9.10
N ILE A 171 10.07 7.15 9.03
CA ILE A 171 8.98 7.99 8.53
C ILE A 171 8.90 7.88 7.00
N LEU A 172 8.13 6.90 6.54
CA LEU A 172 7.90 6.67 5.12
C LEU A 172 7.06 7.81 4.51
N LEU A 173 7.39 8.19 3.28
CA LEU A 173 6.62 9.16 2.48
C LEU A 173 6.50 10.56 3.11
N LYS A 174 7.40 10.93 4.05
CA LYS A 174 7.37 12.22 4.76
C LYS A 174 7.24 13.43 3.83
N LYS A 175 8.11 13.52 2.81
CA LYS A 175 8.12 14.66 1.87
C LYS A 175 6.80 14.81 1.13
N GLU A 176 6.17 13.70 0.76
CA GLU A 176 4.87 13.70 0.08
C GLU A 176 3.76 14.14 1.04
N LEU A 177 3.75 13.63 2.29
CA LEU A 177 2.78 14.04 3.30
C LEU A 177 2.88 15.54 3.61
N ASP A 178 4.10 16.06 3.77
CA ASP A 178 4.36 17.49 4.01
C ASP A 178 3.87 18.34 2.84
N ARG A 179 4.13 17.89 1.59
CA ARG A 179 3.66 18.56 0.38
C ARG A 179 2.13 18.58 0.31
N LEU A 180 1.48 17.46 0.56
CA LEU A 180 0.01 17.36 0.57
C LEU A 180 -0.59 18.29 1.64
N ALA A 181 -0.07 18.26 2.86
CA ALA A 181 -0.57 19.11 3.95
C ALA A 181 -0.37 20.61 3.67
N SER A 182 0.70 20.97 2.95
CA SER A 182 0.96 22.36 2.56
C SER A 182 0.09 22.82 1.38
N SER A 183 -0.29 21.90 0.50
CA SER A 183 -1.04 22.21 -0.73
C SER A 183 -2.57 22.21 -0.52
N TYR A 184 -3.05 21.44 0.46
CA TYR A 184 -4.48 21.21 0.66
C TYR A 184 -4.91 21.58 2.09
N PRO A 185 -5.71 22.66 2.27
CA PRO A 185 -6.10 23.13 3.60
C PRO A 185 -7.01 22.14 4.35
N ASN A 186 -7.68 21.23 3.63
CA ASN A 186 -8.53 20.19 4.20
C ASN A 186 -7.77 18.92 4.63
N PHE A 187 -6.44 18.89 4.52
CA PHE A 187 -5.61 17.80 5.04
C PHE A 187 -4.62 18.28 6.10
N LYS A 188 -4.66 17.64 7.26
CA LYS A 188 -3.72 17.89 8.36
C LYS A 188 -3.01 16.58 8.72
N VAL A 189 -1.71 16.67 8.97
CA VAL A 189 -0.89 15.53 9.39
C VAL A 189 -0.08 15.90 10.63
N SER A 190 -0.09 15.01 11.61
CA SER A 190 0.72 15.06 12.82
C SER A 190 1.61 13.83 12.85
N ILE A 191 2.92 14.01 12.68
CA ILE A 191 3.89 12.92 12.67
C ILE A 191 4.57 12.85 14.03
N GLY A 192 4.52 11.68 14.67
CA GLY A 192 5.16 11.39 15.94
C GLY A 192 6.24 10.32 15.78
N VAL A 193 7.33 10.48 16.53
CA VAL A 193 8.35 9.46 16.70
C VAL A 193 8.32 9.02 18.16
N LEU A 194 8.24 7.72 18.40
CA LEU A 194 8.38 7.12 19.72
C LEU A 194 9.85 7.20 20.14
N LEU A 195 10.30 8.39 20.51
CA LEU A 195 11.55 8.56 21.24
C LEU A 195 11.48 7.65 22.45
N GLY A 196 12.44 6.72 22.56
CA GLY A 196 12.44 5.66 23.56
C GLY A 196 12.34 6.19 24.99
N LEU A 197 11.11 6.36 25.47
CA LEU A 197 10.79 6.48 26.90
C LEU A 197 10.75 5.08 27.50
N LEU A 198 11.87 4.37 27.44
CA LEU A 198 12.11 3.10 28.14
C LEU A 198 13.56 3.05 28.62
N SER A 199 13.88 3.94 29.55
CA SER A 199 14.76 3.62 30.69
C SER A 199 14.50 4.61 31.83
N CYS A 200 13.28 4.59 32.39
CA CYS A 200 13.16 4.93 33.81
C CYS A 200 13.48 3.64 34.56
N HIS A 201 14.69 3.55 35.12
CA HIS A 201 15.01 2.55 36.13
C HIS A 201 14.04 2.73 37.30
N MET A 202 13.08 1.80 37.41
CA MET A 202 12.38 1.53 38.65
C MET A 202 13.37 0.79 39.55
N GLY A 203 14.14 1.54 40.33
CA GLY A 203 15.15 0.97 41.21
C GLY A 203 16.06 2.05 41.76
N ASP A 204 15.50 2.91 42.61
CA ASP A 204 16.16 3.61 43.72
C ASP A 204 15.08 4.39 44.49
N CYS A 205 14.36 3.67 45.35
CA CYS A 205 13.62 4.16 46.52
C CYS A 205 13.78 3.11 47.62
#